data_AF-A0A920TZJ8-F1
#
_entry.id   AF-A0A920TZJ8-F1
#
_cell.length_a   1.000
_cell.length_b   1.000
_cell.length_c   1.000
_cell.angle_alpha   90.00
_cell.angle_beta   90.00
_cell.angle_gamma   90.00
#
_symmetry.space_group_name_H-M   'P 1'
#
loop_
_entity.id
_entity.type
_entity.pdbx_description
1 polymer ?
#
loop_
_entity_poly.entity_id
_entity_poly.type
_entity_poly.pdbx_seq_one_letter_code
_entity_poly.pdbx_strand_id
1 'polypeptide(L)'
;MGCSIGDFGTIYFFQVTGNPWEFSVLLIMSLAIMNGLITSIMLETYILSRQMVLKEAFRVAIGMSLISMIAMEAAMNITDVILTGGAMLTWWVIPFMLLAGFITPLPYNYYRLKKYGKACH
;
A
#
# COMPACT_ATOMS: atom_id res chain seq x y z
N MET A 1 4.54 3.54 -6.39
CA MET A 1 4.50 2.74 -7.65
C MET A 1 4.45 1.25 -7.35
N GLY A 2 5.33 0.69 -6.51
CA GLY A 2 5.30 -0.74 -6.15
C GLY A 2 3.99 -1.21 -5.49
N CYS A 3 3.60 -0.59 -4.35
CA CYS A 3 2.36 -0.95 -3.63
C CYS A 3 1.11 -1.01 -4.52
N SER A 4 0.90 0.04 -5.33
CA SER A 4 -0.29 0.16 -6.19
C SER A 4 -0.40 -0.97 -7.22
N ILE A 5 0.73 -1.50 -7.70
CA ILE A 5 0.73 -2.60 -8.68
C ILE A 5 0.29 -3.91 -8.01
N GLY A 6 0.76 -4.20 -6.78
CA GLY A 6 0.36 -5.38 -6.04
C GLY A 6 -1.11 -5.34 -5.58
N ASP A 7 -1.56 -4.17 -5.13
CA ASP A 7 -2.93 -3.94 -4.65
C ASP A 7 -3.94 -4.08 -5.81
N PHE A 8 -3.72 -3.35 -6.92
CA PHE A 8 -4.57 -3.46 -8.11
C PHE A 8 -4.49 -4.83 -8.77
N GLY A 9 -3.32 -5.45 -8.83
CA GLY A 9 -3.14 -6.78 -9.40
C GLY A 9 -3.93 -7.85 -8.64
N THR A 10 -3.96 -7.77 -7.31
CA THR A 10 -4.71 -8.71 -6.47
C THR A 10 -6.21 -8.51 -6.62
N ILE A 11 -6.69 -7.26 -6.56
CA ILE A 11 -8.14 -6.96 -6.73
C ILE A 11 -8.60 -7.35 -8.14
N TYR A 12 -7.84 -7.02 -9.18
CA TYR A 12 -8.17 -7.36 -10.57
C TYR A 12 -8.16 -8.88 -10.80
N PHE A 13 -7.21 -9.62 -10.20
CA PHE A 13 -7.19 -11.08 -10.28
C PHE A 13 -8.47 -11.70 -9.70
N PHE A 14 -8.94 -11.22 -8.55
CA PHE A 14 -10.19 -11.69 -7.96
C PHE A 14 -11.42 -11.29 -8.77
N GLN A 15 -11.41 -10.13 -9.44
CA GLN A 15 -12.46 -9.72 -10.37
C GLN A 15 -12.55 -10.62 -11.60
N VAL A 16 -11.42 -10.93 -12.24
CA VAL A 16 -11.38 -11.79 -13.45
C VAL A 16 -11.73 -13.24 -13.13
N THR A 17 -11.27 -13.74 -11.98
CA THR A 17 -11.50 -15.13 -11.58
C THR A 17 -12.89 -15.32 -10.94
N GLY A 18 -13.62 -14.25 -10.64
CA GLY A 18 -14.98 -14.30 -10.10
C GLY A 18 -15.06 -14.83 -8.66
N ASN A 19 -14.00 -14.64 -7.86
CA ASN A 19 -13.89 -15.13 -6.49
C ASN A 19 -14.24 -16.63 -6.31
N PRO A 20 -13.44 -17.56 -6.87
CA PRO A 20 -13.79 -18.99 -6.94
C PRO A 20 -13.89 -19.71 -5.58
N TRP A 21 -13.47 -19.07 -4.48
CA TRP A 21 -13.40 -19.64 -3.14
C TRP A 21 -14.30 -18.91 -2.12
N GLU A 22 -15.22 -18.05 -2.58
CA GLU A 22 -16.09 -17.21 -1.73
C GLU A 22 -15.32 -16.45 -0.64
N PHE A 23 -14.11 -15.96 -0.95
CA PHE A 23 -13.35 -15.20 0.03
C PHE A 23 -14.10 -13.93 0.42
N SER A 24 -14.13 -13.64 1.71
CA SER A 24 -14.69 -12.39 2.22
C SER A 24 -13.86 -11.22 1.71
N VAL A 25 -14.52 -10.10 1.46
CA VAL A 25 -13.90 -8.86 0.97
C VAL A 25 -12.68 -8.50 1.82
N LEU A 26 -12.79 -8.60 3.14
CA LEU A 26 -11.72 -8.29 4.08
C LEU A 26 -10.46 -9.18 3.92
N LEU A 27 -10.62 -10.43 3.44
CA LEU A 27 -9.51 -11.33 3.18
C LEU A 27 -8.80 -11.01 1.85
N ILE A 28 -9.58 -10.65 0.83
CA ILE A 28 -9.04 -10.19 -0.46
C ILE A 28 -8.21 -8.92 -0.24
N MET A 29 -8.72 -8.02 0.59
CA MET A 29 -8.05 -6.78 0.96
C MET A 29 -6.73 -7.01 1.70
N SER A 30 -6.73 -7.90 2.70
CA SER A 30 -5.51 -8.19 3.45
C SER A 30 -4.44 -8.85 2.57
N LEU A 31 -4.85 -9.71 1.64
CA LEU A 31 -3.95 -10.28 0.62
C LEU A 31 -3.41 -9.21 -0.32
N ALA A 32 -4.24 -8.25 -0.73
CA ALA A 32 -3.83 -7.16 -1.61
C ALA A 32 -2.80 -6.24 -0.94
N ILE A 33 -2.99 -5.92 0.34
CA ILE A 33 -2.02 -5.21 1.20
C ILE A 33 -0.72 -6.02 1.30
N MET A 34 -0.79 -7.31 1.63
CA MET A 34 0.41 -8.15 1.74
C MET A 34 1.21 -8.21 0.44
N ASN A 35 0.55 -8.38 -0.71
CA ASN A 35 1.20 -8.39 -2.02
C ASN A 35 1.75 -7.00 -2.41
N GLY A 36 1.02 -5.93 -2.10
CA GLY A 36 1.48 -4.56 -2.30
C GLY A 36 2.75 -4.26 -1.50
N LEU A 37 2.79 -4.62 -0.22
CA LEU A 37 3.99 -4.49 0.62
C LEU A 37 5.16 -5.30 0.08
N ILE A 38 4.96 -6.57 -0.27
CA ILE A 38 6.04 -7.44 -0.77
C ILE A 38 6.63 -6.86 -2.05
N THR A 39 5.79 -6.49 -3.01
CA THR A 39 6.24 -5.90 -4.28
C THR A 39 6.95 -4.56 -4.07
N SER A 40 6.49 -3.73 -3.13
CA SER A 40 7.15 -2.47 -2.78
C SER A 40 8.51 -2.69 -2.13
N ILE A 41 8.59 -3.55 -1.10
CA ILE A 41 9.84 -3.87 -0.40
C ILE A 41 10.85 -4.49 -1.37
N MET A 42 10.41 -5.39 -2.27
CA MET A 42 11.29 -5.97 -3.28
C MET A 42 11.84 -4.91 -4.24
N LEU A 43 11.00 -3.99 -4.71
CA LEU A 43 11.41 -2.94 -5.65
C LEU A 43 12.33 -1.91 -4.98
N GLU A 44 12.02 -1.48 -3.77
CA GLU A 44 12.87 -0.58 -2.97
C GLU A 44 14.21 -1.24 -2.61
N THR A 45 14.19 -2.51 -2.18
CA THR A 45 15.41 -3.28 -1.91
C THR A 45 16.25 -3.44 -3.17
N TYR A 46 15.63 -3.70 -4.33
CA TYR A 46 16.34 -3.81 -5.61
C TYR A 46 17.02 -2.49 -5.99
N ILE A 47 16.33 -1.36 -5.86
CA ILE A 47 16.90 -0.03 -6.15
C ILE A 47 18.03 0.29 -5.17
N LEU A 48 17.81 0.09 -3.86
CA LEU A 48 18.80 0.36 -2.81
C LEU A 48 20.02 -0.57 -2.89
N SER A 49 19.86 -1.80 -3.38
CA SER A 49 20.96 -2.75 -3.58
C SER A 49 22.00 -2.27 -4.59
N ARG A 50 21.65 -1.31 -5.46
CA ARG A 50 22.57 -0.68 -6.41
C ARG A 50 23.42 0.42 -5.78
N GLN A 51 23.09 0.86 -4.56
CA GLN A 51 23.75 1.95 -3.83
C GLN A 51 24.37 1.50 -2.51
N MET A 52 23.93 0.36 -1.96
CA MET A 52 24.31 -0.13 -0.62
C MET A 52 24.46 -1.66 -0.63
N VAL A 53 25.16 -2.21 0.38
CA VAL A 53 25.26 -3.66 0.58
C VAL A 53 23.86 -4.25 0.80
N LEU A 54 23.55 -5.39 0.18
CA LEU A 54 22.21 -5.99 0.12
C LEU A 54 21.54 -6.15 1.52
N LYS A 55 22.34 -6.46 2.54
CA LYS A 55 21.88 -6.56 3.94
C LYS A 55 21.41 -5.22 4.52
N GLU A 56 22.12 -4.14 4.22
CA GLU A 56 21.74 -2.78 4.64
C GLU A 56 20.60 -2.24 3.79
N ALA A 57 20.58 -2.51 2.48
CA ALA A 57 19.48 -2.14 1.60
C ALA A 57 18.15 -2.73 2.08
N PHE A 58 18.12 -4.01 2.48
CA PHE A 58 16.92 -4.65 3.03
C PHE A 58 16.51 -4.06 4.38
N ARG A 59 17.47 -3.79 5.26
CA ARG A 59 17.22 -3.16 6.57
C ARG A 59 16.68 -1.74 6.43
N VAL A 60 17.14 -0.99 5.43
CA VAL A 60 16.67 0.35 5.11
C VAL A 60 15.31 0.32 4.42
N ALA A 61 15.05 -0.61 3.50
CA ALA A 61 13.74 -0.77 2.87
C ALA A 61 12.64 -1.14 3.89
N ILE A 62 12.95 -2.05 4.82
CA ILE A 62 12.07 -2.37 5.96
C ILE A 62 11.99 -1.19 6.95
N GLY A 63 13.09 -0.48 7.18
CA GLY A 63 13.17 0.61 8.13
C GLY A 63 12.50 1.91 7.67
N MET A 64 12.40 2.14 6.36
CA MET A 64 11.72 3.30 5.77
C MET A 64 10.21 3.10 5.84
N SER A 65 9.66 3.40 7.01
CA SER A 65 8.24 3.66 7.24
C SER A 65 7.28 2.58 6.73
N LEU A 66 7.54 1.31 7.03
CA LEU A 66 6.56 0.21 6.90
C LEU A 66 5.17 0.60 7.43
N ILE A 67 5.12 1.35 8.53
CA ILE A 67 3.86 1.84 9.12
C ILE A 67 3.12 2.80 8.18
N SER A 68 3.84 3.65 7.45
CA SER A 68 3.24 4.55 6.46
C SER A 68 2.82 3.81 5.19
N MET A 69 3.53 2.75 4.79
CA MET A 69 3.10 1.89 3.68
C MET A 69 1.82 1.14 4.02
N ILE A 70 1.75 0.51 5.20
CA ILE A 70 0.54 -0.17 5.69
C ILE A 70 -0.63 0.82 5.81
N ALA A 71 -0.40 2.01 6.35
CA ALA A 71 -1.44 3.04 6.48
C ALA A 71 -1.96 3.52 5.12
N MET A 72 -1.08 3.66 4.13
CA MET A 72 -1.44 4.03 2.76
C MET A 72 -2.32 2.95 2.11
N GLU A 73 -1.91 1.67 2.16
CA GLU A 73 -2.67 0.59 1.55
C GLU A 73 -3.99 0.32 2.29
N ALA A 74 -4.00 0.36 3.62
CA ALA A 74 -5.23 0.26 4.39
C ALA A 74 -6.23 1.36 4.00
N ALA A 75 -5.76 2.59 3.81
CA ALA A 75 -6.63 3.70 3.40
C ALA A 75 -7.17 3.56 1.98
N MET A 76 -6.34 3.13 1.02
CA MET A 76 -6.78 2.85 -0.34
C MET A 76 -7.88 1.79 -0.33
N ASN A 77 -7.64 0.71 0.41
CA ASN A 77 -8.55 -0.42 0.44
C ASN A 77 -9.86 -0.10 1.17
N ILE A 78 -9.80 0.61 2.30
CA ILE A 78 -11.00 1.11 3.01
C ILE A 78 -11.83 2.03 2.10
N THR A 79 -11.15 2.90 1.33
CA THR A 79 -11.83 3.82 0.39
C THR A 79 -12.52 3.05 -0.73
N ASP A 80 -11.92 1.97 -1.24
CA ASP A 80 -12.56 1.08 -2.22
C ASP A 80 -13.85 0.49 -1.65
N VAL A 81 -13.79 -0.16 -0.49
CA VAL A 81 -14.96 -0.79 0.14
C VAL A 81 -16.07 0.20 0.45
N ILE A 82 -15.72 1.42 0.90
CA ILE A 82 -16.71 2.47 1.19
C ILE A 82 -17.41 2.93 -0.11
N LEU A 83 -16.68 3.02 -1.22
CA LEU A 83 -17.21 3.59 -2.47
C LEU A 83 -17.89 2.54 -3.38
N THR A 84 -17.42 1.30 -3.37
CA THR A 84 -17.92 0.23 -4.26
C THR A 84 -18.77 -0.80 -3.52
N GLY A 85 -18.83 -0.76 -2.19
CA GLY A 85 -19.59 -1.70 -1.36
C GLY A 85 -19.00 -3.11 -1.34
N GLY A 86 -17.79 -3.30 -1.88
CA GLY A 86 -17.09 -4.58 -1.98
C GLY A 86 -15.64 -4.42 -2.43
N ALA A 87 -14.97 -5.52 -2.79
CA ALA A 87 -13.63 -5.50 -3.40
C ALA A 87 -13.77 -5.44 -4.93
N MET A 88 -14.17 -4.29 -5.47
CA MET A 88 -14.38 -4.11 -6.91
C MET A 88 -13.65 -2.87 -7.40
N LEU A 89 -12.58 -3.07 -8.16
CA LEU A 89 -11.92 -2.00 -8.88
C LEU A 89 -12.84 -1.44 -9.97
N THR A 90 -13.31 -0.20 -9.78
CA THR A 90 -14.04 0.55 -10.80
C THR A 90 -13.21 1.74 -11.29
N TRP A 91 -13.28 2.06 -12.59
CA TRP A 91 -12.40 3.06 -13.20
C TRP A 91 -12.54 4.47 -12.58
N TRP A 92 -13.73 4.80 -12.08
CA TRP A 92 -14.02 6.06 -11.39
C TRP A 92 -13.48 6.13 -9.96
N VAL A 93 -13.22 5.00 -9.30
CA VAL A 93 -12.79 4.95 -7.89
C VAL A 93 -11.26 4.99 -7.76
N ILE A 94 -10.53 4.58 -8.81
CA ILE A 94 -9.06 4.62 -8.87
C ILE A 94 -8.46 5.99 -8.47
N PRO A 95 -8.95 7.15 -8.98
CA PRO A 95 -8.41 8.46 -8.60
C PRO A 95 -8.62 8.79 -7.12
N PHE A 96 -9.77 8.39 -6.55
CA PHE A 96 -10.10 8.62 -5.15
C PHE A 96 -9.30 7.71 -4.21
N MET A 97 -9.09 6.45 -4.59
CA MET A 97 -8.20 5.54 -3.86
C MET A 97 -6.77 6.10 -3.81
N LEU A 98 -6.20 6.51 -4.95
CA LEU A 98 -4.85 7.07 -4.99
C LEU A 98 -4.73 8.37 -4.17
N LEU A 99 -5.74 9.23 -4.20
CA LEU A 99 -5.79 10.43 -3.36
C LEU A 99 -5.86 10.09 -1.86
N ALA A 100 -6.71 9.15 -1.48
CA ALA A 100 -6.81 8.70 -0.08
C ALA A 100 -5.50 8.06 0.39
N GLY A 101 -4.89 7.20 -0.44
CA GLY A 101 -3.60 6.60 -0.18
C GLY A 101 -2.49 7.65 -0.01
N PHE A 102 -2.52 8.75 -0.77
CA PHE A 102 -1.54 9.83 -0.64
C PHE A 102 -1.79 10.73 0.58
N ILE A 103 -3.06 11.05 0.87
CA ILE A 103 -3.45 11.95 1.97
C ILE A 103 -3.37 11.27 3.34
N THR A 104 -3.58 9.96 3.44
CA THR A 104 -3.63 9.26 4.74
C THR A 104 -2.30 9.12 5.48
N PRO A 105 -1.15 8.88 4.82
CA PRO A 105 0.13 8.87 5.53
C PRO A 105 0.56 10.28 5.94
N LEU A 106 0.07 11.36 5.31
CA LEU A 106 0.41 12.74 5.65
C LEU A 106 0.16 13.10 7.14
N PRO A 107 -1.05 12.92 7.73
CA PRO A 107 -1.30 13.27 9.13
C PRO A 107 -0.50 12.42 10.13
N TYR A 108 -0.33 11.12 9.87
CA TYR A 108 0.51 10.25 10.72
C TYR A 108 1.99 10.65 10.64
N ASN A 109 2.48 10.95 9.44
CA ASN A 109 3.86 11.37 9.23
C ASN A 109 4.10 12.78 9.82
N TYR A 110 3.13 13.71 9.71
CA TYR A 110 3.19 15.06 10.30
C TYR A 110 3.14 15.02 11.83
N TYR A 111 2.30 14.17 12.42
CA TYR A 111 2.26 13.95 13.87
C TYR A 111 3.58 13.36 14.39
N ARG A 112 4.16 12.39 13.66
CA ARG A 112 5.47 11.82 13.99
C ARG A 112 6.58 12.86 13.86
N LEU A 113 6.64 13.63 12.78
CA LEU A 113 7.61 14.71 12.59
C LEU A 113 7.51 15.79 13.70
N LYS A 114 6.28 16.14 14.10
CA LYS A 114 6.02 17.08 15.20
C LYS A 114 6.46 16.52 16.57
N LYS A 115 6.29 15.21 16.81
CA LYS A 115 6.71 14.55 18.06
C LYS A 115 8.23 14.37 18.16
N TYR A 116 8.94 14.16 17.05
CA TYR A 116 10.40 14.01 17.00
C TYR A 116 11.15 15.32 16.70
N GLY A 117 10.47 16.47 16.69
CA GLY A 117 11.09 17.79 16.52
C GLY A 117 11.77 18.02 15.16
N LYS A 118 11.56 17.14 14.18
CA LYS A 118 12.07 17.30 12.82
C LYS A 118 11.01 17.98 11.94
N ALA A 119 10.62 19.19 12.34
CA ALA A 119 9.90 20.07 11.43
C ALA A 119 10.94 20.73 10.51
N CYS A 120 11.12 20.18 9.30
CA CYS A 120 11.81 20.92 8.25
C CYS A 120 10.85 21.99 7.73
N HIS A 121 11.11 23.25 8.07
CA HIS A 121 10.63 24.41 7.34
C HIS A 121 11.52 24.62 6.11
#